data_AF-A0A484L1P1-F1
#
_entry.id   AF-A0A484L1P1-F1
#
_cell.length_a   1.000
_cell.length_b   1.000
_cell.length_c   1.000
_cell.angle_alpha   90.00
_cell.angle_beta   90.00
_cell.angle_gamma   90.00
#
_symmetry.space_group_name_H-M   'P 1'
#
loop_
_entity.id
_entity.type
_entity.pdbx_description
1 polymer ?
#
loop_
_entity_poly.entity_id
_entity_poly.type
_entity_poly.pdbx_seq_one_letter_code
_entity_poly.pdbx_strand_id
1 'polypeptide(L)'
;MLELMQRSKREKKKKPKQTYFRKFLDNYCRKPQDYFASMRLILPRLDRDRGSYGLKEQVLATCIIDAIGMSRDSDDARLLLNWRKAGPRAGLNAGNFSLVAAEVLERRQGVSSAGLTIKELNHFLDSLASSANRSEKTAILSDLIRRTNANEMKWIIMIILKDLKVGIGEKSIFHDFHPDAEDLFNVTCDLKLVCEKLRDRSQRHKRQDIEVGKAVRPQLALRANTADVAWKRVLLCFFTFSSAHQITVYFP
;
A
#
# COMPACT_ATOMS: atom_id res chain seq x y z
N MET A 1 -10.85 9.39 -0.63
CA MET A 1 -9.73 8.44 -0.91
C MET A 1 -10.18 6.98 -0.89
N LEU A 2 -10.69 6.47 0.24
CA LEU A 2 -10.98 5.04 0.43
C LEU A 2 -12.06 4.50 -0.51
N GLU A 3 -13.08 5.31 -0.82
CA GLU A 3 -14.08 4.97 -1.85
C GLU A 3 -13.47 4.79 -3.25
N LEU A 4 -12.45 5.57 -3.56
CA LEU A 4 -11.78 5.53 -4.85
C LEU A 4 -10.90 4.26 -4.96
N MET A 5 -10.29 3.84 -3.85
CA MET A 5 -9.68 2.51 -3.75
C MET A 5 -10.72 1.40 -3.93
N GLN A 6 -11.93 1.54 -3.37
CA GLN A 6 -13.02 0.59 -3.56
C GLN A 6 -13.45 0.47 -5.02
N ARG A 7 -13.60 1.58 -5.74
CA ARG A 7 -13.89 1.59 -7.19
C ARG A 7 -12.77 0.92 -7.98
N SER A 8 -11.52 1.26 -7.65
CA SER A 8 -10.34 0.68 -8.30
C SER A 8 -10.21 -0.84 -8.09
N LYS A 9 -10.57 -1.35 -6.91
CA LYS A 9 -10.56 -2.80 -6.62
C LYS A 9 -11.61 -3.58 -7.41
N ARG A 10 -12.79 -3.00 -7.66
CA ARG A 10 -13.87 -3.63 -8.44
C ARG A 10 -13.59 -3.66 -9.94
N GLU A 11 -12.80 -2.70 -10.42
CA GLU A 11 -12.40 -2.63 -11.82
C GLU A 11 -11.41 -3.76 -12.18
N LYS A 12 -11.58 -4.37 -13.35
CA LYS A 12 -10.67 -5.41 -13.86
C LYS A 12 -9.64 -4.82 -14.83
N LYS A 13 -10.01 -3.78 -15.58
CA LYS A 13 -9.15 -3.15 -16.59
C LYS A 13 -8.12 -2.22 -15.94
N LYS A 14 -6.88 -2.22 -16.46
CA LYS A 14 -5.81 -1.35 -15.95
C LYS A 14 -6.12 0.13 -16.16
N LYS A 15 -6.51 0.53 -17.38
CA LYS A 15 -6.68 1.95 -17.75
C LYS A 15 -7.64 2.73 -16.84
N PRO A 16 -8.87 2.25 -16.52
CA PRO A 16 -9.77 3.00 -15.66
C PRO A 16 -9.25 3.16 -14.23
N LYS A 17 -8.52 2.16 -13.70
CA LYS A 17 -7.85 2.28 -12.40
C LYS A 17 -6.84 3.43 -12.37
N GLN A 18 -6.05 3.57 -13.43
CA GLN A 18 -5.10 4.68 -13.58
C GLN A 18 -5.84 6.02 -13.66
N THR A 19 -6.96 6.08 -14.39
CA THR A 19 -7.81 7.27 -14.44
C THR A 19 -8.35 7.66 -13.06
N TYR A 20 -8.83 6.70 -12.28
CA TYR A 20 -9.28 6.97 -10.91
C TYR A 20 -8.14 7.53 -10.07
N PHE A 21 -6.96 6.90 -10.12
CA PHE A 21 -5.80 7.36 -9.36
C PHE A 21 -5.37 8.79 -9.75
N ARG A 22 -5.33 9.12 -11.04
CA ARG A 22 -5.03 10.49 -11.49
C ARG A 22 -6.05 11.49 -10.98
N LYS A 23 -7.35 11.21 -11.16
CA LYS A 23 -8.43 12.06 -10.62
C LYS A 23 -8.33 12.23 -9.11
N PHE A 24 -7.88 11.21 -8.39
CA PHE A 24 -7.63 11.32 -6.97
C PHE A 24 -6.51 12.32 -6.67
N LEU A 25 -5.36 12.20 -7.34
CA LEU A 25 -4.25 13.15 -7.17
C LEU A 25 -4.70 14.57 -7.50
N ASP A 26 -5.37 14.77 -8.64
CA ASP A 26 -5.81 16.11 -9.10
C ASP A 26 -6.79 16.76 -8.11
N ASN A 27 -7.68 15.96 -7.50
CA ASN A 27 -8.71 16.49 -6.61
C ASN A 27 -8.19 16.78 -5.20
N TYR A 28 -7.27 15.95 -4.69
CA TYR A 28 -6.86 15.96 -3.28
C TYR A 28 -5.43 16.45 -3.04
N CYS A 29 -4.55 16.41 -4.03
CA CYS A 29 -3.17 16.85 -3.90
C CYS A 29 -3.00 18.26 -4.47
N ARG A 30 -3.47 19.27 -3.73
CA ARG A 30 -3.41 20.68 -4.16
C ARG A 30 -2.16 21.39 -3.69
N LYS A 31 -1.61 20.95 -2.55
CA LYS A 31 -0.39 21.50 -1.95
C LYS A 31 0.73 20.46 -1.98
N PRO A 32 2.00 20.87 -1.97
CA PRO A 32 3.13 19.94 -2.00
C PRO A 32 3.07 18.83 -0.94
N GLN A 33 2.65 19.16 0.27
CA GLN A 33 2.54 18.21 1.38
C GLN A 33 1.47 17.13 1.17
N ASP A 34 0.48 17.39 0.33
CA ASP A 34 -0.65 16.48 0.12
C ASP A 34 -0.24 15.24 -0.68
N TYR A 35 0.76 15.37 -1.55
CA TYR A 35 1.28 14.25 -2.35
C TYR A 35 1.87 13.17 -1.45
N PHE A 36 2.79 13.52 -0.55
CA PHE A 36 3.38 12.53 0.35
C PHE A 36 2.32 11.95 1.31
N ALA A 37 1.48 12.82 1.89
CA ALA A 37 0.41 12.41 2.80
C ALA A 37 -0.57 11.40 2.16
N SER A 38 -0.81 11.51 0.86
CA SER A 38 -1.65 10.60 0.10
C SER A 38 -0.90 9.37 -0.38
N MET A 39 0.30 9.54 -0.95
CA MET A 39 1.10 8.46 -1.54
C MET A 39 1.51 7.43 -0.50
N ARG A 40 1.85 7.84 0.73
CA ARG A 40 2.18 6.90 1.81
C ARG A 40 1.01 5.99 2.21
N LEU A 41 -0.23 6.44 2.02
CA LEU A 41 -1.43 5.62 2.26
C LEU A 41 -1.76 4.71 1.07
N ILE A 42 -1.26 4.99 -0.14
CA ILE A 42 -1.47 4.19 -1.36
C ILE A 42 -0.35 3.16 -1.55
N LEU A 43 0.86 3.51 -1.11
CA LEU A 43 2.06 2.68 -1.16
C LEU A 43 2.59 2.43 0.26
N PRO A 44 1.81 1.84 1.18
CA PRO A 44 2.17 1.73 2.59
C PRO A 44 3.41 0.86 2.84
N ARG A 45 3.78 -0.02 1.89
CA ARG A 45 5.03 -0.80 1.91
C ARG A 45 6.27 0.06 1.66
N LEU A 46 6.12 1.19 0.99
CA LEU A 46 7.20 2.09 0.62
C LEU A 46 7.35 3.27 1.59
N ASP A 47 6.43 3.39 2.56
CA ASP A 47 6.54 4.35 3.66
C ASP A 47 7.58 3.86 4.67
N ARG A 48 8.75 4.52 4.66
CA ARG A 48 9.85 4.32 5.60
C ARG A 48 9.83 5.30 6.77
N ASP A 49 9.16 6.44 6.61
CA ASP A 49 9.00 7.46 7.66
C ASP A 49 8.13 6.91 8.80
N ARG A 50 7.10 6.12 8.47
CA ARG A 50 6.34 5.38 9.48
C ARG A 50 7.01 4.06 9.84
N GLY A 51 7.37 3.95 11.11
CA GLY A 51 7.82 2.69 11.71
C GLY A 51 6.78 1.56 11.60
N SER A 52 7.15 0.39 12.10
CA SER A 52 6.22 -0.74 12.18
C SER A 52 5.08 -0.43 13.15
N TYR A 53 3.84 -0.74 12.77
CA TYR A 53 2.72 -0.66 13.70
C TYR A 53 2.79 -1.72 14.80
N GLY A 54 3.58 -2.79 14.62
CA GLY A 54 3.56 -3.94 15.54
C GLY A 54 2.24 -4.73 15.54
N LEU A 55 1.41 -4.54 14.51
CA LEU A 55 0.07 -5.13 14.40
C LEU A 55 0.03 -6.11 13.22
N LYS A 56 0.11 -7.40 13.53
CA LYS A 56 -0.28 -8.48 12.61
C LYS A 56 -1.74 -8.86 12.85
N GLU A 57 -2.32 -9.66 11.96
CA GLU A 57 -3.75 -9.98 11.96
C GLU A 57 -4.24 -10.53 13.31
N GLN A 58 -3.47 -11.39 13.97
CA GLN A 58 -3.85 -11.93 15.27
C GLN A 58 -3.93 -10.86 16.36
N VAL A 59 -2.92 -9.99 16.44
CA VAL A 59 -2.89 -8.90 17.43
C VAL A 59 -3.97 -7.88 17.09
N LEU A 60 -4.14 -7.56 15.81
CA LEU A 60 -5.16 -6.64 15.33
C LEU A 60 -6.58 -7.17 15.63
N ALA A 61 -6.81 -8.48 15.51
CA ALA A 61 -8.07 -9.12 15.91
C ALA A 61 -8.35 -8.88 17.39
N THR A 62 -7.38 -9.13 18.28
CA THR A 62 -7.54 -8.89 19.71
C THR A 62 -7.79 -7.42 20.03
N CYS A 63 -7.07 -6.49 19.39
CA CYS A 63 -7.30 -5.07 19.58
C CYS A 63 -8.68 -4.63 19.10
N ILE A 64 -9.18 -5.17 17.97
CA ILE A 64 -10.53 -4.85 17.48
C ILE A 64 -11.60 -5.36 18.44
N ILE A 65 -11.47 -6.60 18.94
CA ILE A 65 -12.40 -7.19 19.93
C ILE A 65 -12.46 -6.32 21.19
N ASP A 66 -11.30 -5.96 21.73
CA ASP A 66 -11.20 -5.14 22.93
C ASP A 66 -11.71 -3.70 22.65
N ALA A 67 -11.43 -3.13 21.47
CA ALA A 67 -11.81 -1.75 21.10
C ALA A 67 -13.32 -1.54 20.95
N ILE A 68 -14.07 -2.59 20.59
CA ILE A 68 -15.53 -2.56 20.46
C ILE A 68 -16.24 -3.19 21.67
N GLY A 69 -15.49 -3.60 22.71
CA GLY A 69 -16.06 -4.17 23.93
C GLY A 69 -16.76 -5.52 23.72
N MET A 70 -16.31 -6.32 22.76
CA MET A 70 -16.95 -7.60 22.41
C MET A 70 -16.48 -8.72 23.35
N SER A 71 -17.41 -9.59 23.75
CA SER A 71 -17.06 -10.83 24.45
C SER A 71 -16.21 -11.75 23.56
N ARG A 72 -15.11 -12.27 24.11
CA ARG A 72 -14.20 -13.19 23.40
C ARG A 72 -14.86 -14.51 23.00
N ASP A 73 -15.96 -14.87 23.66
CA ASP A 73 -16.70 -16.09 23.39
C ASP A 73 -17.76 -15.93 22.30
N SER A 74 -18.01 -14.70 21.84
CA SER A 74 -18.96 -14.43 20.76
C SER A 74 -18.52 -15.06 19.42
N ASP A 75 -19.48 -15.37 18.56
CA ASP A 75 -19.20 -15.92 17.22
C ASP A 75 -18.32 -14.97 16.40
N ASP A 76 -18.54 -13.65 16.53
CA ASP A 76 -17.77 -12.62 15.85
C ASP A 76 -16.31 -12.55 16.33
N ALA A 77 -16.07 -12.67 17.63
CA ALA A 77 -14.71 -12.73 18.18
C ALA A 77 -13.99 -13.98 17.68
N ARG A 78 -14.68 -15.14 17.72
CA ARG A 78 -14.15 -16.40 17.18
C ARG A 78 -13.87 -16.31 15.68
N LEU A 79 -14.70 -15.61 14.92
CA LEU A 79 -14.52 -15.37 13.49
C LEU A 79 -13.28 -14.49 13.22
N LEU A 80 -13.09 -13.39 13.95
CA LEU A 80 -11.90 -12.53 13.85
C LEU A 80 -10.61 -13.29 14.18
N LEU A 81 -10.61 -14.05 15.28
CA LEU A 81 -9.44 -14.80 15.73
C LEU A 81 -9.12 -15.98 14.80
N ASN A 82 -10.13 -16.56 14.15
CA ASN A 82 -9.99 -17.71 13.26
C ASN A 82 -10.23 -17.37 11.78
N TRP A 83 -9.88 -16.15 11.36
CA TRP A 83 -10.15 -15.63 10.01
C TRP A 83 -9.58 -16.46 8.86
N ARG A 84 -8.60 -17.34 9.14
CA ARG A 84 -7.98 -18.26 8.15
C ARG A 84 -8.74 -19.59 7.98
N LYS A 85 -9.72 -19.91 8.82
CA LYS A 85 -10.40 -21.23 8.75
C LYS A 85 -10.99 -21.46 7.37
N ALA A 86 -10.52 -22.52 6.70
CA ALA A 86 -11.01 -23.00 5.42
C ALA A 86 -11.90 -24.24 5.62
N GLY A 87 -12.77 -24.53 4.66
CA GLY A 87 -13.64 -25.70 4.65
C GLY A 87 -15.08 -25.40 4.22
N PRO A 88 -15.98 -26.40 4.21
CA PRO A 88 -17.37 -26.24 3.72
C PRO A 88 -18.19 -25.22 4.52
N ARG A 89 -17.79 -24.94 5.77
CA ARG A 89 -18.41 -23.95 6.68
C ARG A 89 -17.61 -22.65 6.79
N ALA A 90 -16.60 -22.44 5.96
CA ALA A 90 -15.83 -21.21 5.94
C ALA A 90 -16.69 -20.06 5.40
N GLY A 91 -16.69 -18.92 6.09
CA GLY A 91 -17.40 -17.73 5.62
C GLY A 91 -16.85 -17.25 4.27
N LEU A 92 -17.65 -16.49 3.51
CA LEU A 92 -17.32 -15.96 2.19
C LEU A 92 -15.95 -15.26 2.13
N ASN A 93 -15.56 -14.63 3.24
CA ASN A 93 -14.35 -13.81 3.38
C ASN A 93 -13.14 -14.56 3.99
N ALA A 94 -13.24 -15.87 4.21
CA ALA A 94 -12.19 -16.68 4.82
C ALA A 94 -10.84 -16.52 4.08
N GLY A 95 -9.76 -16.42 4.84
CA GLY A 95 -8.43 -16.15 4.30
C GLY A 95 -8.17 -14.68 3.94
N ASN A 96 -9.09 -13.77 4.25
CA ASN A 96 -8.89 -12.33 4.09
C ASN A 96 -9.31 -11.56 5.36
N PHE A 97 -8.36 -11.37 6.27
CA PHE A 97 -8.60 -10.71 7.57
C PHE A 97 -9.33 -9.37 7.43
N SER A 98 -8.93 -8.50 6.49
CA SER A 98 -9.54 -7.18 6.34
C SER A 98 -11.02 -7.25 5.94
N LEU A 99 -11.41 -8.24 5.14
CA LEU A 99 -12.81 -8.45 4.77
C LEU A 99 -13.61 -9.06 5.93
N VAL A 100 -13.04 -10.03 6.63
CA VAL A 100 -13.65 -10.61 7.84
C VAL A 100 -13.87 -9.55 8.91
N ALA A 101 -12.89 -8.68 9.13
CA ALA A 101 -13.01 -7.58 10.08
C ALA A 101 -14.08 -6.58 9.67
N ALA A 102 -14.17 -6.23 8.38
CA ALA A 102 -15.22 -5.36 7.87
C ALA A 102 -16.62 -5.97 8.09
N GLU A 103 -16.79 -7.26 7.82
CA GLU A 103 -18.05 -7.97 8.04
C GLU A 103 -18.50 -7.93 9.50
N VAL A 104 -17.58 -8.14 10.44
CA VAL A 104 -17.87 -8.08 11.88
C VAL A 104 -18.20 -6.65 12.34
N LEU A 105 -17.50 -5.66 11.78
CA LEU A 105 -17.71 -4.25 12.10
C LEU A 105 -19.00 -3.69 11.50
N GLU A 106 -19.41 -4.15 10.31
CA GLU A 106 -20.65 -3.73 9.64
C GLU A 106 -21.90 -4.02 10.47
N ARG A 107 -21.88 -5.07 11.31
CA ARG A 107 -22.97 -5.40 12.24
C ARG A 107 -23.11 -4.41 13.41
N ARG A 108 -22.13 -3.52 13.60
CA ARG A 108 -22.01 -2.63 14.77
C ARG A 108 -21.84 -1.15 14.41
N GLN A 109 -21.25 -0.87 13.27
CA GLN A 109 -21.07 0.48 12.76
C GLN A 109 -22.27 0.91 11.92
N GLY A 110 -22.63 2.19 11.99
CA GLY A 110 -23.58 2.78 11.06
C GLY A 110 -23.02 2.88 9.64
N VAL A 111 -23.92 3.11 8.67
CA VAL A 111 -23.55 3.29 7.25
C VAL A 111 -22.82 4.62 7.02
N SER A 112 -23.11 5.63 7.84
CA SER A 112 -22.56 6.98 7.72
C SER A 112 -21.11 7.07 8.22
N SER A 113 -20.26 7.72 7.43
CA SER A 113 -18.89 8.09 7.83
C SER A 113 -18.89 9.46 8.51
N ALA A 114 -17.99 9.67 9.48
CA ALA A 114 -17.78 10.97 10.09
C ALA A 114 -16.91 11.92 9.23
N GLY A 115 -16.52 11.51 8.01
CA GLY A 115 -15.76 12.36 7.09
C GLY A 115 -14.28 12.49 7.45
N LEU A 116 -13.62 11.39 7.84
CA LEU A 116 -12.22 11.38 8.22
C LEU A 116 -11.31 11.89 7.08
N THR A 117 -10.54 12.95 7.34
CA THR A 117 -9.61 13.52 6.36
C THR A 117 -8.32 12.71 6.24
N ILE A 118 -7.59 12.87 5.13
CA ILE A 118 -6.27 12.23 4.93
C ILE A 118 -5.27 12.64 6.02
N LYS A 119 -5.32 13.90 6.46
CA LYS A 119 -4.45 14.42 7.52
C LYS A 119 -4.74 13.73 8.86
N GLU A 120 -6.01 13.64 9.24
CA GLU A 120 -6.41 12.99 10.49
C GLU A 120 -6.12 11.48 10.46
N LEU A 121 -6.38 10.81 9.34
CA LEU A 121 -6.04 9.40 9.19
C LEU A 121 -4.52 9.18 9.35
N ASN A 122 -3.69 10.03 8.73
CA ASN A 122 -2.25 9.95 8.93
C ASN A 122 -1.86 10.16 10.39
N HIS A 123 -2.50 11.11 11.09
CA HIS A 123 -2.25 11.34 12.52
C HIS A 123 -2.59 10.10 13.37
N PHE A 124 -3.75 9.47 13.16
CA PHE A 124 -4.10 8.23 13.84
C PHE A 124 -3.08 7.11 13.58
N LEU A 125 -2.63 6.98 12.33
CA LEU A 125 -1.65 5.96 11.96
C LEU A 125 -0.26 6.26 12.53
N ASP A 126 0.14 7.54 12.61
CA ASP A 126 1.39 7.95 13.24
C ASP A 126 1.35 7.65 14.75
N SER A 127 0.25 7.98 15.45
CA SER A 127 0.03 7.62 16.86
C SER A 127 0.03 6.10 17.06
N LEU A 128 -0.61 5.35 16.16
CA LEU A 128 -0.63 3.88 16.24
C LEU A 128 0.77 3.28 16.09
N ALA A 129 1.63 3.88 15.26
CA ALA A 129 3.00 3.44 15.06
C ALA A 129 3.93 3.82 16.22
N SER A 130 3.71 4.97 16.87
CA SER A 130 4.52 5.42 18.01
C SER A 130 4.13 4.78 19.35
N SER A 131 2.88 4.33 19.52
CA SER A 131 2.46 3.64 20.75
C SER A 131 3.18 2.30 20.95
N ALA A 132 3.75 2.12 22.13
CA ALA A 132 4.40 0.86 22.54
C ALA A 132 3.38 -0.15 23.10
N ASN A 133 2.35 0.36 23.78
CA ASN A 133 1.45 -0.47 24.59
C ASN A 133 0.21 -0.90 23.80
N ARG A 134 -0.26 -2.14 24.04
CA ARG A 134 -1.47 -2.66 23.38
C ARG A 134 -2.73 -1.84 23.74
N SER A 135 -2.86 -1.41 24.99
CA SER A 135 -4.00 -0.62 25.47
C SER A 135 -4.17 0.69 24.71
N GLU A 136 -3.07 1.43 24.49
CA GLU A 136 -3.08 2.66 23.69
C GLU A 136 -3.49 2.40 22.25
N LYS A 137 -2.92 1.36 21.62
CA LYS A 137 -3.31 0.96 20.26
C LYS A 137 -4.79 0.60 20.19
N THR A 138 -5.32 -0.09 21.20
CA THR A 138 -6.76 -0.41 21.32
C THR A 138 -7.61 0.86 21.43
N ALA A 139 -7.21 1.84 22.24
CA ALA A 139 -7.92 3.11 22.37
C ALA A 139 -7.94 3.89 21.03
N ILE A 140 -6.78 3.99 20.37
CA ILE A 140 -6.65 4.62 19.05
C ILE A 140 -7.55 3.92 18.01
N LEU A 141 -7.56 2.58 18.00
CA LEU A 141 -8.43 1.81 17.11
C LEU A 141 -9.92 2.00 17.44
N SER A 142 -10.28 2.11 18.72
CA SER A 142 -11.66 2.39 19.16
C SER A 142 -12.14 3.74 18.63
N ASP A 143 -11.32 4.79 18.75
CA ASP A 143 -11.62 6.11 18.19
C ASP A 143 -11.78 6.06 16.67
N LEU A 144 -10.89 5.34 15.99
CA LEU A 144 -10.92 5.22 14.54
C LEU A 144 -12.17 4.46 14.05
N ILE A 145 -12.56 3.40 14.76
CA ILE A 145 -13.80 2.63 14.50
C ILE A 145 -15.03 3.52 14.72
N ARG A 146 -15.05 4.39 15.73
CA ARG A 146 -16.20 5.29 15.96
C ARG A 146 -16.36 6.37 14.88
N ARG A 147 -15.28 6.72 14.18
CA ARG A 147 -15.26 7.79 13.16
C ARG A 147 -15.40 7.30 11.73
N THR A 148 -15.44 6.00 11.51
CA THR A 148 -15.43 5.40 10.17
C THR A 148 -16.54 4.37 10.03
N ASN A 149 -16.93 4.08 8.78
CA ASN A 149 -17.77 2.93 8.49
C ASN A 149 -16.93 1.66 8.20
N ALA A 150 -17.59 0.51 8.11
CA ALA A 150 -16.93 -0.77 7.94
C ALA A 150 -16.09 -0.86 6.65
N ASN A 151 -16.56 -0.19 5.59
CA ASN A 151 -15.85 -0.17 4.32
C ASN A 151 -14.57 0.69 4.37
N GLU A 152 -14.59 1.80 5.10
CA GLU A 152 -13.39 2.61 5.36
C GLU A 152 -12.42 1.87 6.27
N MET A 153 -12.91 1.28 7.37
CA MET A 153 -12.08 0.57 8.32
C MET A 153 -11.41 -0.65 7.68
N LYS A 154 -12.07 -1.34 6.74
CA LYS A 154 -11.43 -2.35 5.89
C LYS A 154 -10.15 -1.83 5.23
N TRP A 155 -10.21 -0.67 4.59
CA TRP A 155 -9.07 -0.10 3.88
C TRP A 155 -7.98 0.36 4.86
N ILE A 156 -8.36 0.92 6.00
CA ILE A 156 -7.44 1.28 7.07
C ILE A 156 -6.70 0.04 7.58
N ILE A 157 -7.39 -1.07 7.81
CA ILE A 157 -6.76 -2.35 8.20
C ILE A 157 -5.78 -2.80 7.12
N MET A 158 -6.12 -2.68 5.84
CA MET A 158 -5.21 -3.02 4.74
C MET A 158 -3.98 -2.09 4.69
N ILE A 159 -4.11 -0.81 5.07
CA ILE A 159 -2.99 0.14 5.21
C ILE A 159 -2.09 -0.27 6.39
N ILE A 160 -2.67 -0.61 7.54
CA ILE A 160 -1.95 -1.05 8.74
C ILE A 160 -1.15 -2.33 8.43
N LEU A 161 -1.77 -3.29 7.76
CA LEU A 161 -1.12 -4.53 7.32
C LEU A 161 -0.17 -4.33 6.13
N LYS A 162 -0.09 -3.10 5.58
CA LYS A 162 0.68 -2.75 4.39
C LYS A 162 0.37 -3.66 3.19
N ASP A 163 -0.89 -4.03 2.99
CA ASP A 163 -1.35 -4.91 1.90
C ASP A 163 -2.72 -4.48 1.33
N LEU A 164 -2.71 -3.46 0.47
CA LEU A 164 -3.91 -2.84 -0.09
C LEU A 164 -4.64 -3.64 -1.18
N LYS A 165 -4.03 -4.66 -1.78
CA LYS A 165 -4.63 -5.53 -2.81
C LYS A 165 -5.52 -4.80 -3.86
N VAL A 166 -5.13 -3.60 -4.30
CA VAL A 166 -5.89 -2.77 -5.27
C VAL A 166 -5.77 -3.31 -6.71
N GLY A 167 -4.79 -4.19 -6.94
CA GLY A 167 -4.51 -4.75 -8.27
C GLY A 167 -3.91 -3.72 -9.23
N ILE A 168 -3.20 -2.72 -8.70
CA ILE A 168 -2.30 -1.83 -9.44
C ILE A 168 -0.91 -2.01 -8.83
N GLY A 169 0.10 -2.24 -9.67
CA GLY A 169 1.48 -2.37 -9.21
C GLY A 169 2.13 -1.01 -8.91
N GLU A 170 3.12 -1.00 -8.01
CA GLU A 170 3.87 0.20 -7.60
C GLU A 170 4.41 0.99 -8.79
N LYS A 171 4.99 0.29 -9.79
CA LYS A 171 5.48 0.90 -11.04
C LYS A 171 4.43 1.72 -11.77
N SER A 172 3.21 1.20 -11.85
CA SER A 172 2.10 1.89 -12.51
C SER A 172 1.68 3.13 -11.72
N ILE A 173 1.65 3.03 -10.39
CA ILE A 173 1.33 4.15 -9.50
C ILE A 173 2.39 5.25 -9.63
N PHE A 174 3.68 4.89 -9.62
CA PHE A 174 4.76 5.83 -9.84
C PHE A 174 4.68 6.50 -11.21
N HIS A 175 4.53 5.74 -12.28
CA HIS A 175 4.40 6.29 -13.63
C HIS A 175 3.19 7.22 -13.79
N ASP A 176 2.07 6.89 -13.13
CA ASP A 176 0.88 7.74 -13.16
C ASP A 176 1.03 9.00 -12.31
N PHE A 177 1.84 8.96 -11.24
CA PHE A 177 2.24 10.12 -10.45
C PHE A 177 3.22 11.01 -11.24
N HIS A 178 4.35 10.45 -11.68
CA HIS A 178 5.38 11.13 -12.47
C HIS A 178 6.21 10.13 -13.29
N PRO A 179 6.53 10.41 -14.58
CA PRO A 179 7.34 9.50 -15.42
C PRO A 179 8.67 9.08 -14.79
N ASP A 180 9.34 10.00 -14.09
CA ASP A 180 10.65 9.78 -13.46
C ASP A 180 10.58 9.24 -12.01
N ALA A 181 9.38 9.00 -11.46
CA ALA A 181 9.23 8.63 -10.04
C ALA A 181 9.81 7.26 -9.70
N GLU A 182 9.67 6.28 -10.58
CA GLU A 182 10.23 4.94 -10.34
C GLU A 182 11.75 5.00 -10.29
N ASP A 183 12.38 5.69 -11.24
CA ASP A 183 13.83 5.81 -11.32
C ASP A 183 14.41 6.54 -10.12
N LEU A 184 13.78 7.66 -9.72
CA LEU A 184 14.19 8.39 -8.52
C LEU A 184 14.02 7.54 -7.26
N PHE A 185 12.91 6.82 -7.11
CA PHE A 185 12.69 5.95 -5.96
C PHE A 185 13.70 4.80 -5.92
N ASN A 186 14.10 4.26 -7.07
CA ASN A 186 15.05 3.15 -7.13
C ASN A 186 16.44 3.54 -6.59
N VAL A 187 16.86 4.81 -6.73
CA VAL A 187 18.18 5.28 -6.25
C VAL A 187 18.15 5.93 -4.87
N THR A 188 16.98 6.27 -4.33
CA THR A 188 16.87 6.92 -3.00
C THR A 188 16.14 6.07 -1.96
N CYS A 189 15.27 5.16 -2.39
CA CYS A 189 14.29 4.46 -1.57
C CYS A 189 13.46 5.37 -0.64
N ASP A 190 13.28 6.64 -1.03
CA ASP A 190 12.64 7.67 -0.22
C ASP A 190 11.38 8.18 -0.95
N LEU A 191 10.22 7.75 -0.45
CA LEU A 191 8.93 8.13 -1.03
C LEU A 191 8.63 9.61 -0.83
N LYS A 192 9.08 10.19 0.29
CA LYS A 192 8.85 11.60 0.61
C LYS A 192 9.65 12.49 -0.33
N LEU A 193 10.94 12.19 -0.51
CA LEU A 193 11.79 12.87 -1.47
C LEU A 193 11.23 12.80 -2.89
N VAL A 194 10.72 11.65 -3.32
CA VAL A 194 10.07 11.49 -4.63
C VAL A 194 8.87 12.44 -4.77
N CYS A 195 8.00 12.47 -3.77
CA CYS A 195 6.82 13.35 -3.77
C CYS A 195 7.19 14.84 -3.71
N GLU A 196 8.25 15.19 -2.98
CA GLU A 196 8.71 16.56 -2.83
C GLU A 196 9.45 17.08 -4.06
N LYS A 197 10.19 16.23 -4.77
CA LYS A 197 11.01 16.62 -5.93
C LYS A 197 10.22 16.61 -7.24
N LEU A 198 9.31 15.66 -7.42
CA LEU A 198 8.59 15.42 -8.67
C LEU A 198 7.15 15.96 -8.62
N ARG A 199 7.01 17.24 -8.27
CA ARG A 199 5.69 17.88 -8.09
C ARG A 199 5.00 18.19 -9.41
N ASP A 200 5.78 18.63 -10.41
CA ASP A 200 5.27 18.94 -11.73
C ASP A 200 5.49 17.76 -12.66
N ARG A 201 4.40 17.07 -13.00
CA ARG A 201 4.41 15.91 -13.90
C ARG A 201 4.92 16.22 -15.31
N SER A 202 4.83 17.48 -15.74
CA SER A 202 5.28 17.90 -17.08
C SER A 202 6.80 18.13 -17.13
N GLN A 203 7.44 18.34 -15.98
CA GLN A 203 8.86 18.62 -15.89
C GLN A 203 9.68 17.32 -15.78
N ARG A 204 10.51 17.04 -16.79
CA ARG A 204 11.45 15.91 -16.72
C ARG A 204 12.67 16.28 -15.90
N HIS A 205 13.10 15.39 -15.02
CA HIS A 205 14.30 15.56 -14.22
C HIS A 205 15.44 14.71 -14.80
N LYS A 206 16.67 15.21 -14.69
CA LYS A 206 17.85 14.40 -15.01
C LYS A 206 17.87 13.18 -14.09
N ARG A 207 18.18 12.02 -14.67
CA ARG A 207 18.38 10.78 -13.92
C ARG A 207 19.46 11.02 -12.86
N GLN A 208 19.15 10.64 -11.63
CA GLN A 208 20.09 10.72 -10.52
C GLN A 208 20.88 9.43 -10.44
N ASP A 209 22.18 9.57 -10.19
CA ASP A 209 23.07 8.45 -9.90
C ASP A 209 22.94 8.01 -8.44
N ILE A 210 23.51 6.84 -8.15
CA ILE A 210 23.58 6.31 -6.80
C ILE A 210 24.53 7.17 -5.97
N GLU A 211 24.06 7.60 -4.80
CA GLU A 211 24.87 8.37 -3.85
C GLU A 211 25.27 7.50 -2.65
N VAL A 212 26.51 7.66 -2.20
CA VAL A 212 27.03 6.96 -1.01
C VAL A 212 26.21 7.33 0.22
N GLY A 213 25.87 6.34 1.04
CA GLY A 213 25.08 6.52 2.26
C GLY A 213 23.57 6.60 2.03
N LYS A 214 23.09 6.61 0.78
CA LYS A 214 21.65 6.48 0.47
C LYS A 214 21.29 5.03 0.13
N ALA A 215 20.09 4.63 0.56
CA ALA A 215 19.58 3.31 0.26
C ALA A 215 19.14 3.21 -1.20
N VAL A 216 19.51 2.12 -1.86
CA VAL A 216 19.17 1.84 -3.27
C VAL A 216 18.40 0.53 -3.35
N ARG A 217 17.46 0.43 -4.29
CA ARG A 217 16.79 -0.84 -4.59
C ARG A 217 17.79 -1.78 -5.26
N PRO A 218 18.10 -2.94 -4.67
CA PRO A 218 19.04 -3.87 -5.27
C PRO A 218 18.48 -4.42 -6.59
N GLN A 219 19.38 -4.68 -7.53
CA GLN A 219 19.03 -5.41 -8.74
C GLN A 219 18.62 -6.84 -8.36
N LEU A 220 17.51 -7.31 -8.93
CA LEU A 220 17.00 -8.66 -8.69
C LEU A 220 17.33 -9.58 -9.88
N ALA A 221 17.56 -10.85 -9.59
CA ALA A 221 17.76 -11.88 -10.61
C ALA A 221 16.41 -12.46 -11.05
N LEU A 222 16.23 -12.61 -12.36
CA LEU A 222 15.08 -13.31 -12.92
C LEU A 222 15.37 -14.82 -12.96
N ARG A 223 14.48 -15.64 -12.40
CA ARG A 223 14.61 -17.10 -12.47
C ARG A 223 14.58 -17.59 -13.92
N ALA A 224 15.58 -18.38 -14.30
CA ALA A 224 15.59 -19.17 -15.52
C ALA A 224 15.53 -20.66 -15.14
N ASN A 225 14.66 -21.41 -15.81
CA ASN A 225 14.46 -22.84 -15.49
C ASN A 225 15.48 -23.74 -16.20
N THR A 226 16.13 -23.25 -17.25
CA THR A 226 17.16 -23.97 -18.01
C THR A 226 18.26 -23.01 -18.45
N ALA A 227 19.44 -23.56 -18.72
CA ALA A 227 20.59 -22.81 -19.23
C ALA A 227 20.27 -22.12 -20.57
N ASP A 228 19.57 -22.79 -21.49
CA ASP A 228 19.19 -22.22 -22.79
C ASP A 228 18.30 -20.99 -22.66
N VAL A 229 17.33 -21.01 -21.73
CA VAL A 229 16.45 -19.87 -21.48
C VAL A 229 17.24 -18.71 -20.86
N ALA A 230 18.19 -19.01 -19.97
CA ALA A 230 19.08 -17.99 -19.41
C ALA A 230 19.92 -17.35 -20.53
N TRP A 231 20.55 -18.16 -21.37
CA TRP A 231 21.41 -17.71 -22.47
C TRP A 231 20.66 -16.83 -23.47
N LYS A 232 19.46 -17.26 -23.91
CA LYS A 232 18.61 -16.46 -24.80
C LYS A 232 18.25 -15.10 -24.20
N ARG A 233 17.94 -15.04 -22.90
CA ARG A 233 17.62 -13.77 -22.22
C ARG A 233 18.83 -12.84 -22.12
N VAL A 234 19.99 -13.40 -21.82
CA VAL A 234 21.25 -12.65 -21.78
C VAL A 234 21.55 -12.03 -23.13
N LEU A 235 21.45 -12.81 -24.23
CA LEU A 235 21.62 -12.30 -25.59
C LEU A 235 20.63 -11.17 -25.93
N LEU A 236 19.34 -11.35 -25.62
CA LEU A 236 18.32 -10.30 -25.79
C LEU A 236 18.67 -9.02 -25.03
N CYS A 237 19.16 -9.13 -23.79
CA CYS A 237 19.61 -7.98 -23.01
C CYS A 237 20.83 -7.29 -23.66
N PHE A 238 21.79 -8.04 -24.20
CA PHE A 238 22.94 -7.49 -24.90
C PHE A 238 22.54 -6.67 -26.14
N PHE A 239 21.61 -7.17 -26.95
CA PHE A 239 21.10 -6.44 -28.12
C PHE A 239 20.35 -5.15 -27.74
N THR A 240 19.59 -5.16 -26.64
CA THR A 240 18.95 -3.92 -26.14
C THR A 240 19.95 -2.91 -25.59
N PHE A 241 21.06 -3.36 -25.00
CA PHE A 241 22.12 -2.47 -24.49
C PHE A 241 22.89 -1.80 -25.62
N SER A 242 23.22 -2.55 -26.69
CA SER A 242 23.92 -2.03 -27.88
C SER A 242 23.12 -0.98 -28.65
N SER A 243 21.78 -0.99 -28.55
CA SER A 243 20.91 -0.01 -29.22
C SER A 243 20.74 1.27 -28.40
N ALA A 244 20.90 1.20 -27.07
CA ALA A 244 20.82 2.35 -26.19
C ALA A 244 22.17 3.08 -26.05
N HIS A 245 23.30 2.38 -26.11
CA HIS A 245 24.65 2.92 -26.12
C HIS A 245 25.41 2.16 -27.21
N GLN A 246 26.00 2.85 -28.19
CA GLN A 246 26.88 2.23 -29.21
C GLN A 246 28.09 1.59 -28.51
N ILE A 247 27.92 0.37 -28.01
CA ILE A 247 28.99 -0.46 -27.49
C ILE A 247 29.02 -1.68 -28.38
N THR A 248 29.88 -1.62 -29.40
CA THR A 248 30.24 -2.77 -30.22
C THR A 248 31.17 -3.66 -29.40
N VAL A 249 30.66 -4.79 -28.92
CA VAL A 249 31.50 -5.83 -28.30
C VAL A 249 31.78 -6.89 -29.37
N TYR A 250 33.03 -6.96 -29.83
CA TYR A 250 33.52 -8.08 -30.61
C TYR A 250 33.69 -9.29 -29.68
N PHE A 251 33.13 -10.43 -30.09
CA PHE A 251 33.54 -11.74 -29.57
C PHE A 251 34.39 -12.44 -30.64
N PRO A 252 35.42 -13.20 -30.24
CA PRO A 252 36.22 -14.03 -31.15
C PRO A 252 35.42 -15.17 -31.77
#